data_AF-A0A2N6BNN9-F1
#
_entry.id   AF-A0A2N6BNN9-F1
#
_cell.length_a   1.000
_cell.length_b   1.000
_cell.length_c   1.000
_cell.angle_alpha   90.00
_cell.angle_beta   90.00
_cell.angle_gamma   90.00
#
_symmetry.space_group_name_H-M   'P 1'
#
loop_
_entity.id
_entity.type
_entity.pdbx_description
1 polymer ?
#
loop_
_entity_poly.entity_id
_entity_poly.type
_entity_poly.pdbx_seq_one_letter_code
_entity_poly.pdbx_strand_id
1 'polypeptide(L)'
;MPGYRPSKRRRKETSDVELTLIPVMSLLVVLVPMLLQTAVFEQVAAVELNLPSVDTATFLEQPDPAEIKASLSLAVTNEGFQLISDEDVLKRLPLADGKFQFEKLAAELKGLKEKRFAHQQAIILLIEDEVVYDDIIHTMDECRPYFPGVSLADRIVPGEE
;
A
#
# COMPACT_ATOMS: atom_id res chain seq x y z
N MET A 1 49.30 71.76 37.70
CA MET A 1 48.37 71.91 36.55
C MET A 1 48.23 70.57 35.86
N PRO A 2 47.02 70.02 35.64
CA PRO A 2 46.87 68.84 34.79
C PRO A 2 46.70 69.26 33.32
N GLY A 3 47.55 68.69 32.46
CA GLY A 3 47.58 68.94 31.02
C GLY A 3 46.48 68.19 30.26
N TYR A 4 45.92 68.87 29.27
CA TYR A 4 44.86 68.40 28.38
C TYR A 4 45.40 67.32 27.42
N ARG A 5 44.77 66.13 27.38
CA ARG A 5 45.08 65.07 26.40
C ARG A 5 44.13 65.20 25.20
N PRO A 6 44.61 65.33 23.96
CA PRO A 6 43.72 65.45 22.81
C PRO A 6 43.16 64.07 22.45
N SER A 7 41.85 64.02 22.16
CA SER A 7 41.18 62.80 21.73
C SER A 7 41.71 62.37 20.36
N LYS A 8 42.38 61.21 20.30
CA LYS A 8 42.79 60.60 19.03
C LYS A 8 41.53 60.21 18.23
N ARG A 9 41.26 60.97 17.17
CA ARG A 9 40.22 60.68 16.19
C ARG A 9 40.58 59.40 15.45
N ARG A 10 39.80 58.34 15.66
CA ARG A 10 39.98 57.03 15.02
C ARG A 10 39.68 57.16 13.53
N ARG A 11 40.74 57.08 12.70
CA ARG A 11 40.60 56.96 11.24
C ARG A 11 40.08 55.55 10.95
N LYS A 12 38.94 55.46 10.27
CA LYS A 12 38.36 54.19 9.82
C LYS A 12 39.14 53.76 8.58
N GLU A 13 40.02 52.78 8.73
CA GLU A 13 40.61 52.11 7.58
C GLU A 13 39.55 51.19 6.95
N THR A 14 39.33 51.38 5.66
CA THR A 14 38.56 50.46 4.83
C THR A 14 39.45 49.24 4.59
N SER A 15 39.33 48.24 5.47
CA SER A 15 39.91 46.93 5.23
C SER A 15 39.21 46.31 4.02
N ASP A 16 39.97 46.01 2.97
CA ASP A 16 39.53 45.09 1.92
C ASP A 16 39.15 43.78 2.61
N VAL A 17 37.86 43.52 2.68
CA VAL A 17 37.36 42.26 3.22
C VAL A 17 37.53 41.25 2.10
N GLU A 18 38.69 40.58 2.08
CA GLU A 18 38.82 39.33 1.34
C GLU A 18 37.74 38.40 1.88
N LEU A 19 36.69 38.19 1.07
CA LEU A 19 35.61 37.27 1.40
C LEU A 19 36.24 35.90 1.65
N THR A 20 36.31 35.52 2.90
CA THR A 20 36.77 34.19 3.28
C THR A 20 35.70 33.23 2.79
N LEU A 21 35.95 32.57 1.66
CA LEU A 21 35.04 31.60 1.05
C LEU A 21 35.15 30.23 1.72
N ILE A 22 36.21 29.98 2.49
CA ILE A 22 36.45 28.73 3.24
C ILE A 22 35.23 28.34 4.11
N PRO A 23 34.61 29.26 4.88
CA PRO A 23 33.39 28.98 5.64
C PRO A 23 32.16 28.72 4.74
N VAL A 24 32.08 29.33 3.56
CA VAL A 24 30.95 29.13 2.64
C VAL A 24 31.07 27.76 1.95
N MET A 25 32.29 27.37 1.58
CA MET A 25 32.57 26.07 1.00
C MET A 25 32.34 24.94 2.01
N SER A 26 32.73 25.12 3.27
CA SER A 26 32.46 24.11 4.31
C SER A 26 30.96 23.92 4.55
N LEU A 27 30.16 24.99 4.46
CA LEU A 27 28.71 24.90 4.52
C LEU A 27 28.15 24.04 3.37
N LEU A 28 28.57 24.28 2.12
CA LEU A 28 28.11 23.49 0.97
C LEU A 28 28.51 22.00 1.06
N VAL A 29 29.72 21.69 1.55
CA VAL A 29 30.20 20.30 1.71
C VAL A 29 29.42 19.55 2.79
N VAL A 30 28.97 20.22 3.85
CA VAL A 30 28.14 19.62 4.91
C VAL A 30 26.69 19.37 4.44
N LEU A 31 26.20 20.13 3.46
CA LEU A 31 24.84 19.94 2.92
C LEU A 31 24.69 18.66 2.09
N VAL A 32 25.72 18.22 1.36
CA VAL A 32 25.67 16.99 0.55
C VAL A 32 25.34 15.73 1.37
N PRO A 33 26.09 15.39 2.45
CA PRO A 33 25.75 14.24 3.28
C PRO A 33 24.45 14.43 4.05
N MET A 34 24.07 15.67 4.39
CA MET A 34 22.78 15.97 5.01
C MET A 34 21.62 15.64 4.07
N LEU A 35 21.70 16.06 2.81
CA LEU A 35 20.67 15.80 1.80
C LEU A 35 20.58 14.32 1.46
N LEU A 36 21.72 13.62 1.36
CA LEU A 36 21.74 12.17 1.18
C LEU A 36 21.13 11.45 2.39
N GLN A 37 21.45 11.86 3.62
CA GLN A 37 20.84 11.30 4.82
C GLN A 37 19.32 11.50 4.84
N THR A 38 18.81 12.65 4.39
CA THR A 38 17.36 12.90 4.31
C THR A 38 16.68 12.13 3.17
N ALA A 39 17.36 11.96 2.03
CA ALA A 39 16.81 11.26 0.85
C ALA A 39 16.79 9.74 1.01
N VAL A 40 17.68 9.18 1.83
CA VAL A 40 17.75 7.73 2.12
C VAL A 40 16.60 7.28 3.05
N PHE A 41 15.87 8.20 3.67
CA PHE A 41 14.64 7.90 4.40
C PHE A 41 13.41 8.03 3.51
N GLU A 42 13.28 7.16 2.51
CA GLU A 42 11.95 6.69 2.10
C GLU A 42 11.77 5.26 2.60
N GLN A 43 11.06 5.14 3.74
CA GLN A 43 10.22 4.01 4.14
C GLN A 43 9.84 4.21 5.62
N VAL A 44 8.63 4.72 5.85
CA VAL A 44 7.58 4.25 6.79
C VAL A 44 6.56 5.39 6.90
N ALA A 45 5.59 5.41 5.99
CA ALA A 45 4.38 6.21 6.09
C ALA A 45 3.18 5.25 6.00
N ALA A 46 2.95 4.52 7.09
CA ALA A 46 1.67 3.88 7.42
C ALA A 46 1.74 3.39 8.88
N VAL A 47 1.90 4.32 9.83
CA VAL A 47 1.44 4.05 11.20
C VAL A 47 0.14 4.82 11.33
N GLU A 48 -0.91 4.29 10.72
CA GLU A 48 -2.27 4.71 11.02
C GLU A 48 -2.68 4.08 12.35
N LEU A 49 -2.37 4.79 13.44
CA LEU A 49 -3.01 4.55 14.72
C LEU A 49 -4.46 5.05 14.64
N ASN A 50 -5.33 4.27 14.01
CA ASN A 50 -6.77 4.46 14.14
C ASN A 50 -7.27 3.53 15.26
N LEU A 51 -7.45 4.13 16.43
CA LEU A 51 -7.94 3.49 17.64
C LEU A 51 -9.29 2.79 17.39
N PRO A 52 -9.53 1.65 18.04
CA PRO A 52 -10.64 0.76 17.74
C PRO A 52 -11.94 1.44 18.14
N SER A 53 -12.79 1.73 17.17
CA SER A 53 -14.20 1.96 17.45
C SER A 53 -14.89 0.62 17.28
N VAL A 54 -15.20 0.07 18.45
CA VAL A 54 -15.96 -1.13 18.73
C VAL A 54 -17.14 -1.24 17.76
N ASP A 55 -17.09 -2.22 16.86
CA ASP A 55 -18.20 -3.11 16.52
C ASP A 55 -17.65 -4.33 15.76
N THR A 56 -16.96 -5.15 16.54
CA THR A 56 -16.89 -6.63 16.43
C THR A 56 -17.13 -7.26 15.05
N ALA A 57 -16.12 -7.21 14.18
CA ALA A 57 -15.85 -8.28 13.21
C ALA A 57 -14.36 -8.27 12.90
N THR A 58 -13.59 -8.93 13.76
CA THR A 58 -12.17 -9.14 13.59
C THR A 58 -11.92 -10.13 12.46
N PHE A 59 -11.94 -9.72 11.19
CA PHE A 59 -11.34 -10.49 10.11
C PHE A 59 -10.75 -9.57 9.03
N LEU A 60 -9.42 -9.45 9.12
CA LEU A 60 -8.45 -9.16 8.06
C LEU A 60 -8.53 -7.79 7.37
N GLU A 61 -7.38 -7.11 7.35
CA GLU A 61 -7.14 -5.87 6.59
C GLU A 61 -7.82 -5.92 5.21
N GLN A 62 -8.72 -4.96 4.97
CA GLN A 62 -9.20 -4.65 3.63
C GLN A 62 -7.96 -4.36 2.76
N PRO A 63 -7.72 -5.12 1.68
CA PRO A 63 -6.58 -4.88 0.80
C PRO A 63 -6.77 -3.54 0.09
N ASP A 64 -5.68 -2.77 -0.05
CA ASP A 64 -5.70 -1.48 -0.73
C ASP A 64 -6.23 -1.62 -2.17
N PRO A 65 -7.01 -0.66 -2.71
CA PRO A 65 -7.50 -0.70 -4.09
C PRO A 65 -6.39 -0.83 -5.15
N ALA A 66 -5.15 -0.50 -4.79
CA ALA A 66 -3.97 -0.68 -5.63
C ALA A 66 -3.43 -2.13 -5.61
N GLU A 67 -3.58 -2.86 -4.50
CA GLU A 67 -3.23 -4.29 -4.42
C GLU A 67 -4.24 -5.15 -5.18
N ILE A 68 -5.51 -4.74 -5.24
CA ILE A 68 -6.57 -5.37 -6.04
C ILE A 68 -6.21 -5.39 -7.54
N LYS A 69 -5.48 -4.38 -8.02
CA LYS A 69 -5.11 -4.23 -9.45
C LYS A 69 -3.96 -5.12 -9.94
N ALA A 70 -3.26 -5.82 -9.04
CA ALA A 70 -2.18 -6.75 -9.37
C ALA A 70 -2.41 -8.17 -8.78
N SER A 71 -3.60 -8.42 -8.26
CA SER A 71 -3.93 -9.66 -7.53
C SER A 71 -5.11 -10.41 -8.14
N LEU A 72 -4.99 -11.73 -8.13
CA LEU A 72 -6.09 -12.62 -8.48
C LEU A 72 -7.26 -12.35 -7.51
N SER A 73 -8.40 -12.00 -8.09
CA SER A 73 -9.64 -11.75 -7.35
C SER A 73 -10.69 -12.79 -7.72
N LEU A 74 -11.44 -13.26 -6.73
CA LEU A 74 -12.56 -14.17 -6.88
C LEU A 74 -13.84 -13.44 -6.46
N ALA A 75 -14.67 -13.11 -7.43
CA ALA A 75 -16.00 -12.55 -7.19
C ALA A 75 -17.01 -13.67 -6.95
N VAL A 76 -17.71 -13.59 -5.83
CA VAL A 76 -18.80 -14.47 -5.41
C VAL A 76 -20.10 -13.70 -5.58
N THR A 77 -20.89 -14.10 -6.57
CA THR A 77 -22.16 -13.46 -6.94
C THR A 77 -23.29 -14.46 -6.87
N ASN A 78 -24.53 -13.98 -6.90
CA ASN A 78 -25.71 -14.84 -7.01
C ASN A 78 -25.78 -15.66 -8.30
N GLU A 79 -24.99 -15.30 -9.31
CA GLU A 79 -24.88 -16.02 -10.59
C GLU A 79 -23.74 -17.04 -10.60
N GLY A 80 -22.91 -17.07 -9.55
CA GLY A 80 -21.83 -18.02 -9.35
C GLY A 80 -20.48 -17.33 -9.10
N PHE A 81 -19.40 -18.01 -9.47
CA PHE A 81 -18.04 -17.53 -9.25
C PHE A 81 -17.46 -16.87 -10.50
N GLN A 82 -16.74 -15.77 -10.33
CA GLN A 82 -15.96 -15.15 -11.40
C GLN A 82 -14.53 -14.92 -10.95
N LEU A 83 -13.58 -15.45 -11.71
CA LEU A 83 -12.15 -15.24 -11.49
C LEU A 83 -11.70 -14.06 -12.34
N ILE A 84 -11.12 -13.06 -11.69
CA ILE A 84 -10.73 -11.78 -12.27
C ILE A 84 -9.24 -11.55 -12.00
N SER A 85 -8.52 -11.05 -12.99
CA SER A 85 -7.11 -10.65 -12.86
C SER A 85 -6.89 -9.38 -13.66
N ASP A 86 -6.30 -8.36 -13.04
CA ASP A 86 -5.90 -7.11 -13.69
C ASP A 86 -7.01 -6.53 -14.62
N GLU A 87 -8.26 -6.57 -14.16
CA GLU A 87 -9.48 -6.10 -14.85
C GLU A 87 -10.07 -7.04 -15.92
N ASP A 88 -9.44 -8.19 -16.22
CA ASP A 88 -9.95 -9.18 -17.18
C ASP A 88 -10.61 -10.37 -16.49
N VAL A 89 -11.73 -10.85 -17.04
CA VAL A 89 -12.45 -12.00 -16.51
C VAL A 89 -11.82 -13.27 -17.06
N LEU A 90 -10.99 -13.92 -16.25
CA LEU A 90 -10.31 -15.17 -16.60
C LEU A 90 -11.30 -16.32 -16.83
N LYS A 91 -12.29 -16.42 -15.94
CA LYS A 91 -13.27 -17.51 -15.97
C LYS A 91 -14.54 -17.15 -15.23
N ARG A 92 -15.68 -17.60 -15.78
CA ARG A 92 -16.97 -17.61 -15.10
C ARG A 92 -17.41 -19.04 -14.84
N LEU A 93 -17.81 -19.33 -13.62
CA LEU A 93 -18.39 -20.60 -13.19
C LEU A 93 -19.82 -20.33 -12.70
N PRO A 94 -20.84 -20.59 -13.54
CA PRO A 94 -22.22 -20.39 -13.12
C PRO A 94 -22.61 -21.38 -12.01
N LEU A 95 -23.73 -21.16 -11.33
CA LEU A 95 -24.28 -22.19 -10.44
C LEU A 95 -24.70 -23.45 -11.22
N ALA A 96 -24.56 -24.62 -10.59
CA ALA A 96 -25.21 -25.85 -11.05
C ALA A 96 -26.32 -26.19 -10.06
N ASP A 97 -27.53 -26.42 -10.58
CA ASP A 97 -28.72 -26.76 -9.77
C ASP A 97 -28.98 -25.77 -8.61
N GLY A 98 -28.68 -24.48 -8.85
CA GLY A 98 -28.84 -23.42 -7.85
C GLY A 98 -27.80 -23.46 -6.72
N LYS A 99 -26.71 -24.22 -6.88
CA LYS A 99 -25.62 -24.32 -5.88
C LYS A 99 -24.27 -23.93 -6.48
N PHE A 100 -23.41 -23.41 -5.61
CA PHE A 100 -22.02 -23.10 -5.92
C PHE A 100 -21.24 -24.37 -6.26
N GLN A 101 -20.43 -24.30 -7.34
CA GLN A 101 -19.66 -25.44 -7.86
C GLN A 101 -18.23 -25.43 -7.32
N PHE A 102 -18.05 -25.72 -6.04
CA PHE A 102 -16.75 -25.70 -5.35
C PHE A 102 -15.71 -26.63 -5.99
N GLU A 103 -16.10 -27.83 -6.43
CA GLU A 103 -15.18 -28.77 -7.09
C GLU A 103 -14.57 -28.19 -8.37
N LYS A 104 -15.38 -27.47 -9.16
CA LYS A 104 -14.90 -26.83 -10.39
C LYS A 104 -14.05 -25.60 -10.07
N LEU A 105 -14.40 -24.86 -9.02
CA LEU A 105 -13.61 -23.73 -8.55
C LEU A 105 -12.20 -24.21 -8.16
N ALA A 106 -12.09 -25.27 -7.35
CA ALA A 106 -10.80 -25.83 -6.94
C ALA A 106 -9.95 -26.29 -8.14
N ALA A 107 -10.56 -26.94 -9.13
CA ALA A 107 -9.87 -27.37 -10.35
C ALA A 107 -9.34 -26.17 -11.18
N GLU A 108 -10.13 -25.10 -11.32
CA GLU A 108 -9.73 -23.88 -12.02
C GLU A 108 -8.65 -23.11 -11.24
N LEU A 109 -8.78 -22.97 -9.92
CA LEU A 109 -7.78 -22.34 -9.05
C LEU A 109 -6.43 -23.06 -9.15
N LYS A 110 -6.43 -24.40 -9.13
CA LYS A 110 -5.22 -25.19 -9.35
C LYS A 110 -4.60 -24.91 -10.72
N GLY A 111 -5.42 -24.92 -11.77
CA GLY A 111 -4.96 -24.65 -13.13
C GLY A 111 -4.38 -23.25 -13.31
N LEU A 112 -4.98 -22.24 -12.67
CA LEU A 112 -4.49 -20.86 -12.69
C LEU A 112 -3.18 -20.71 -11.89
N LYS A 113 -3.09 -21.35 -10.72
CA LYS A 113 -1.87 -21.35 -9.90
C LYS A 113 -0.69 -21.97 -10.65
N GLU A 114 -0.90 -23.08 -11.35
CA GLU A 114 0.15 -23.75 -12.13
C GLU A 114 0.58 -22.96 -13.37
N LYS A 115 -0.34 -22.23 -14.03
CA LYS A 115 -0.08 -21.58 -15.32
C LYS A 115 0.43 -20.16 -15.22
N ARG A 116 -0.13 -19.34 -14.31
CA ARG A 116 0.08 -17.88 -14.31
C ARG A 116 0.43 -17.30 -12.95
N PHE A 117 0.09 -17.98 -11.86
CA PHE A 117 0.17 -17.42 -10.51
C PHE A 117 1.05 -18.24 -9.55
N ALA A 118 2.10 -18.90 -10.07
CA ALA A 118 2.97 -19.79 -9.29
C ALA A 118 3.64 -19.09 -8.09
N HIS A 119 3.86 -17.79 -8.17
CA HIS A 119 4.44 -16.96 -7.11
C HIS A 119 3.41 -16.20 -6.27
N GLN A 120 2.14 -16.17 -6.68
CA GLN A 120 1.11 -15.43 -5.97
C GLN A 120 0.53 -16.29 -4.83
N GLN A 121 0.55 -15.73 -3.62
CA GLN A 121 0.13 -16.41 -2.41
C GLN A 121 -1.16 -15.84 -1.84
N ALA A 122 -1.59 -14.68 -2.32
CA ALA A 122 -2.78 -13.99 -1.87
C ALA A 122 -3.88 -14.04 -2.93
N ILE A 123 -5.12 -14.18 -2.48
CA ILE A 123 -6.33 -14.07 -3.29
C ILE A 123 -7.33 -13.18 -2.55
N ILE A 124 -7.99 -12.31 -3.30
CA ILE A 124 -8.99 -11.39 -2.74
C ILE A 124 -10.38 -11.91 -3.10
N LEU A 125 -11.22 -12.05 -2.09
CA LEU A 125 -12.63 -12.42 -2.25
C LEU A 125 -13.47 -11.15 -2.33
N LEU A 126 -14.19 -10.99 -3.44
CA LEU A 126 -15.16 -9.93 -3.66
C LEU A 126 -16.55 -10.55 -3.51
N ILE A 127 -17.34 -10.10 -2.55
CA ILE A 127 -18.61 -10.75 -2.21
C ILE A 127 -19.75 -9.78 -2.45
N GLU A 128 -20.81 -10.28 -3.08
CA GLU A 128 -22.08 -9.58 -3.26
C GLU A 128 -22.98 -9.72 -2.02
N ASP A 129 -23.77 -8.68 -1.71
CA ASP A 129 -24.55 -8.57 -0.46
C ASP A 129 -25.55 -9.72 -0.23
N GLU A 130 -26.00 -10.39 -1.30
CA GLU A 130 -27.01 -11.44 -1.24
C GLU A 130 -26.43 -12.85 -0.97
N VAL A 131 -25.11 -12.99 -0.87
CA VAL A 131 -24.43 -14.27 -0.63
C VAL A 131 -24.53 -14.67 0.85
N VAL A 132 -24.91 -15.93 1.11
CA VAL A 132 -25.06 -16.45 2.47
C VAL A 132 -23.69 -16.63 3.12
N TYR A 133 -23.57 -16.29 4.41
CA TYR A 133 -22.32 -16.41 5.18
C TYR A 133 -21.66 -17.80 5.08
N ASP A 134 -22.46 -18.87 5.06
CA ASP A 134 -21.95 -20.24 4.95
C ASP A 134 -21.19 -20.46 3.63
N ASP A 135 -21.71 -19.92 2.52
CA ASP A 135 -21.08 -20.00 1.20
C ASP A 135 -19.78 -19.20 1.14
N ILE A 136 -19.70 -18.08 1.88
CA ILE A 136 -18.47 -17.28 2.01
C ILE A 136 -17.38 -18.11 2.69
N ILE A 137 -17.68 -18.73 3.83
CA ILE A 137 -16.73 -19.54 4.59
C ILE A 137 -16.28 -20.76 3.79
N HIS A 138 -17.21 -21.44 3.11
CA HIS A 138 -16.87 -22.55 2.24
C HIS A 138 -15.94 -22.10 1.10
N THR A 139 -16.20 -20.95 0.50
CA THR A 139 -15.33 -20.39 -0.55
C THR A 139 -13.93 -20.10 -0.02
N MET A 140 -13.80 -19.53 1.18
CA MET A 140 -12.50 -19.27 1.82
C MET A 140 -11.72 -20.56 2.05
N ASP A 141 -12.39 -21.61 2.53
CA ASP A 141 -11.75 -22.89 2.83
C ASP A 141 -11.31 -23.62 1.55
N GLU A 142 -12.05 -23.48 0.45
CA GLU A 142 -11.64 -24.00 -0.87
C GLU A 142 -10.44 -23.25 -1.46
N CYS A 143 -10.29 -21.96 -1.17
CA CYS A 143 -9.16 -21.16 -1.65
C CYS A 143 -7.86 -21.42 -0.85
N ARG A 144 -7.96 -21.68 0.45
CA ARG A 144 -6.82 -21.77 1.40
C ARG A 144 -5.70 -22.76 1.01
N PRO A 145 -5.98 -23.96 0.45
CA PRO A 145 -4.93 -24.89 -0.01
C PRO A 145 -4.06 -24.33 -1.14
N TYR A 146 -4.63 -23.42 -1.94
CA TYR A 146 -3.96 -22.83 -3.10
C TYR A 146 -3.37 -21.47 -2.78
N PHE A 147 -4.07 -20.64 -2.02
CA PHE A 147 -3.64 -19.29 -1.66
C PHE A 147 -3.71 -19.15 -0.15
N PRO A 148 -2.57 -19.20 0.57
CA PRO A 148 -2.57 -19.08 2.03
C PRO A 148 -3.02 -17.70 2.53
N GLY A 149 -2.87 -16.65 1.71
CA GLY A 149 -3.32 -15.28 2.01
C GLY A 149 -4.70 -14.99 1.44
N VAL A 150 -5.74 -15.60 1.98
CA VAL A 150 -7.13 -15.26 1.60
C VAL A 150 -7.56 -14.01 2.35
N SER A 151 -7.87 -12.93 1.63
CA SER A 151 -8.46 -11.70 2.20
C SER A 151 -9.85 -11.46 1.64
N LEU A 152 -10.69 -10.80 2.43
CA LEU A 152 -12.04 -10.38 2.05
C LEU A 152 -11.98 -8.88 1.76
N ALA A 153 -12.30 -8.49 0.53
CA ALA A 153 -12.51 -7.08 0.23
C ALA A 153 -13.98 -6.77 0.45
N ASP A 154 -14.28 -5.96 1.48
CA ASP A 154 -15.63 -5.46 1.70
C ASP A 154 -16.01 -4.49 0.57
N ARG A 155 -17.23 -4.71 0.05
CA ARG A 155 -17.96 -3.94 -0.98
C ARG A 155 -17.25 -3.80 -2.33
N ILE A 156 -17.80 -4.50 -3.33
CA ILE A 156 -17.92 -3.93 -4.67
C ILE A 156 -18.86 -2.73 -4.52
N VAL A 157 -18.33 -1.51 -4.42
CA VAL A 157 -19.11 -0.33 -4.81
C VAL A 157 -19.15 -0.38 -6.33
N PRO A 158 -20.29 -0.73 -6.97
CA PRO A 158 -20.40 -0.54 -8.41
C PRO A 158 -20.13 0.94 -8.65
N GLY A 159 -19.14 1.25 -9.48
CA GLY A 159 -18.77 2.63 -9.76
C GLY A 159 -20.02 3.41 -10.13
N GLU A 160 -20.33 4.43 -9.33
CA GLU A 160 -21.15 5.53 -9.80
C GLU A 160 -20.34 6.24 -10.91
N GLU A 161 -20.69 5.93 -12.16
CA GLU A 161 -21.24 6.82 -13.18
C GLU A 161 -21.10 6.23 -14.60
#